data_AF-A0A6P6T2L8-F1
#
_entry.id   AF-A0A6P6T2L8-F1
#
_cell.length_a   1.000
_cell.length_b   1.000
_cell.length_c   1.000
_cell.angle_alpha   90.00
_cell.angle_beta   90.00
_cell.angle_gamma   90.00
#
_symmetry.space_group_name_H-M   'P 1'
#
loop_
_entity.id
_entity.type
_entity.pdbx_description
1 polymer ?
#
loop_
_entity_poly.entity_id
_entity_poly.type
_entity_poly.pdbx_seq_one_letter_code
_entity_poly.pdbx_strand_id
1 'polypeptide(L)'
;MSILQAELFILRLSRGSGVLGLSGMASVSQLFPKFPDYSREALNWHGLLLVRPLLEFSKEDMFQICKGGNQEWVEDPTNQSPVFARNRIRMSLNNLSSSIFKAELQAIISACREMRLHVDKICSNLINQAVTIMPEGYAVINLKILNASSIKDIYLSKFLALVLQFISQRHRPVRGSASKLLLDYIRTFPSRTCLTAAGCYLSPVPGSKGSKVLICCSLNSNVPVKLEIIQAHANGKQNSISSEVEQIVRNAKACLDKFICGVSDVRLFSLTSPHIVDLKSSESVLIEAKRLGILSNSTYDTIFSLQNHEKQHFMSKTEVMSDRDLTNGRKPVDTIASRRIYPGQIGYFMSRFLIKWNPCREMPYKLFSSSETHYDKVLELERQQSCSSCLVHHEHVAEIRCMVDSDWLYLANLSKSQNMGNSLEQVLSAAAIKQEAGKIKSWSDFVKLSAQRALMSLKSIPVNARRSLPVLVDSQGLLLSIPNVGFRHCPCLDVCAIFKPRVPVGGGHTSFL
;
A
#
# COMPACT_ATOMS: atom_id res chain seq x y z
N MET A 1 -3.88 -34.70 1.00
CA MET A 1 -3.52 -33.47 1.74
C MET A 1 -2.08 -33.10 1.44
N SER A 2 -1.84 -31.86 1.02
CA SER A 2 -0.50 -31.32 0.84
C SER A 2 0.22 -31.15 2.18
N ILE A 3 1.40 -31.77 2.30
CA ILE A 3 2.22 -31.69 3.51
C ILE A 3 2.63 -30.24 3.84
N LEU A 4 2.81 -29.40 2.82
CA LEU A 4 3.16 -27.99 2.98
C LEU A 4 2.07 -27.18 3.70
N GLN A 5 0.80 -27.50 3.45
CA GLN A 5 -0.33 -26.84 4.12
C GLN A 5 -0.43 -27.26 5.57
N ALA A 6 -0.25 -28.54 5.86
CA ALA A 6 -0.22 -29.09 7.21
C ALA A 6 0.92 -28.49 8.04
N GLU A 7 2.14 -28.46 7.50
CA GLU A 7 3.30 -27.84 8.15
C GLU A 7 3.05 -26.36 8.46
N LEU A 8 2.50 -25.62 7.50
CA LEU A 8 2.23 -24.21 7.69
C LEU A 8 1.13 -23.96 8.72
N PHE A 9 0.11 -24.82 8.76
CA PHE A 9 -0.95 -24.75 9.76
C PHE A 9 -0.36 -24.86 11.17
N ILE A 10 0.40 -25.93 11.46
CA ILE A 10 1.05 -26.12 12.76
C ILE A 10 2.01 -24.96 13.08
N LEU A 11 2.84 -24.55 12.12
CA LEU A 11 3.78 -23.43 12.31
C LEU A 11 3.08 -22.11 12.68
N ARG A 12 1.94 -21.81 12.06
CA ARG A 12 1.16 -20.59 12.33
C ARG A 12 0.37 -20.71 13.63
N LEU A 13 -0.13 -21.90 13.94
CA LEU A 13 -0.81 -22.23 15.18
C LEU A 13 0.11 -22.06 16.39
N SER A 14 1.36 -22.54 16.32
CA SER A 14 2.39 -22.34 17.35
C SER A 14 2.80 -20.87 17.52
N ARG A 15 2.52 -20.02 16.52
CA ARG A 15 2.72 -18.56 16.59
C ARG A 15 1.48 -17.78 17.04
N GLY A 16 0.43 -18.46 17.49
CA GLY A 16 -0.80 -17.83 17.97
C GLY A 16 -1.64 -17.19 16.87
N SER A 17 -1.57 -17.71 15.63
CA SER A 17 -2.43 -17.22 14.55
C SER A 17 -3.89 -17.63 14.77
N GLY A 18 -4.83 -16.70 14.61
CA GLY A 18 -6.26 -17.01 14.56
C GLY A 18 -6.72 -17.56 13.21
N VAL A 19 -8.02 -17.78 13.07
CA VAL A 19 -8.65 -18.48 11.93
C VAL A 19 -8.22 -17.95 10.55
N LEU A 20 -8.11 -16.62 10.40
CA LEU A 20 -7.71 -15.99 9.14
C LEU A 20 -6.28 -16.32 8.72
N GLY A 21 -5.38 -16.52 9.71
CA GLY A 21 -4.00 -16.92 9.49
C GLY A 21 -3.86 -18.43 9.30
N LEU A 22 -4.75 -19.22 9.88
CA LEU A 22 -4.75 -20.68 9.78
C LEU A 22 -5.33 -21.23 8.47
N SER A 23 -5.88 -20.37 7.60
CA SER A 23 -6.33 -20.71 6.24
C SER A 23 -5.24 -21.26 5.28
N GLY A 24 -3.97 -21.29 5.71
CA GLY A 24 -2.88 -21.84 4.93
C GLY A 24 -2.40 -20.91 3.80
N MET A 25 -1.91 -21.49 2.70
CA MET A 25 -1.50 -20.76 1.49
C MET A 25 -2.64 -20.75 0.47
N ALA A 26 -2.79 -19.61 -0.20
CA ALA A 26 -3.71 -19.43 -1.33
C ALA A 26 -3.11 -20.11 -2.59
N SER A 27 -3.95 -20.74 -3.42
CA SER A 27 -3.54 -21.29 -4.72
C SER A 27 -3.09 -20.17 -5.66
N VAL A 28 -3.75 -19.01 -5.59
CA VAL A 28 -3.36 -17.78 -6.31
C VAL A 28 -3.32 -16.60 -5.34
N SER A 29 -2.28 -15.78 -5.40
CA SER A 29 -2.17 -14.55 -4.61
C SER A 29 -1.54 -13.43 -5.43
N GLN A 30 -2.12 -12.24 -5.36
CA GLN A 30 -1.57 -11.05 -6.01
C GLN A 30 -0.50 -10.41 -5.10
N LEU A 31 0.67 -10.15 -5.69
CA LEU A 31 1.80 -9.47 -5.07
C LEU A 31 1.96 -8.08 -5.68
N PHE A 32 2.49 -7.15 -4.90
CA PHE A 32 2.70 -5.78 -5.35
C PHE A 32 4.18 -5.41 -5.21
N PRO A 33 4.98 -5.59 -6.29
CA PRO A 33 6.42 -5.39 -6.24
C PRO A 33 6.80 -3.92 -5.99
N LYS A 34 7.96 -3.70 -5.38
CA LYS A 34 8.47 -2.33 -5.14
C LYS A 34 8.83 -1.61 -6.45
N PHE A 35 9.29 -2.37 -7.45
CA PHE A 35 9.66 -1.85 -8.76
C PHE A 35 8.75 -2.51 -9.80
N PRO A 36 7.63 -1.87 -10.19
CA PRO A 36 6.88 -2.29 -11.36
C PRO A 36 7.73 -2.12 -12.63
N ASP A 37 7.39 -2.88 -13.65
CA ASP A 37 7.84 -2.63 -15.00
C ASP A 37 7.00 -1.48 -15.59
N TYR A 38 7.66 -0.43 -16.08
CA TYR A 38 7.04 0.79 -16.61
C TYR A 38 7.32 1.03 -18.09
N SER A 39 7.65 -0.02 -18.84
CA SER A 39 7.79 0.02 -20.30
C SER A 39 6.49 0.36 -21.05
N ARG A 40 5.37 0.67 -20.36
CA ARG A 40 4.02 0.73 -20.94
C ARG A 40 3.37 2.11 -20.74
N GLU A 41 2.86 2.69 -21.83
CA GLU A 41 2.10 3.94 -21.86
C GLU A 41 0.77 3.87 -21.09
N ALA A 42 0.23 2.66 -20.91
CA ALA A 42 -0.79 2.41 -19.91
C ALA A 42 -0.11 2.29 -18.55
N LEU A 43 -0.14 3.37 -17.77
CA LEU A 43 0.19 3.43 -16.35
C LEU A 43 -0.72 2.52 -15.50
N ASN A 44 -1.17 1.35 -15.95
CA ASN A 44 -2.02 0.47 -15.16
C ASN A 44 -1.14 -0.46 -14.31
N TRP A 45 -1.18 -0.23 -13.01
CA TRP A 45 -0.39 -0.97 -12.04
C TRP A 45 -1.11 -2.27 -11.71
N HIS A 46 -0.70 -3.35 -12.36
CA HIS A 46 -1.22 -4.67 -12.06
C HIS A 46 -0.26 -5.35 -11.09
N GLY A 47 -0.78 -5.85 -9.97
CA GLY A 47 0.01 -6.73 -9.12
C GLY A 47 0.37 -8.03 -9.85
N LEU A 48 1.49 -8.63 -9.49
CA LEU A 48 1.96 -9.91 -10.02
C LEU A 48 1.12 -11.05 -9.43
N LEU A 49 0.59 -11.94 -10.27
CA LEU A 49 -0.05 -13.15 -9.77
C LEU A 49 1.00 -14.23 -9.44
N LEU A 50 1.06 -14.63 -8.18
CA LEU A 50 1.79 -15.81 -7.74
C LEU A 50 0.82 -17.00 -7.70
N VAL A 51 0.98 -17.91 -8.65
CA VAL A 51 0.19 -19.14 -8.80
C VAL A 51 0.97 -20.32 -8.22
N ARG A 52 0.28 -21.25 -7.55
CA ARG A 52 0.85 -22.45 -6.92
C ARG A 52 0.11 -23.70 -7.40
N PRO A 53 0.36 -24.18 -8.63
CA PRO A 53 -0.42 -25.28 -9.23
C PRO A 53 -0.32 -26.60 -8.46
N LEU A 54 0.84 -26.85 -7.85
CA LEU A 54 1.14 -28.11 -7.15
C LEU A 54 0.72 -28.09 -5.67
N LEU A 55 -0.05 -27.08 -5.25
CA LEU A 55 -0.35 -26.86 -3.83
C LEU A 55 -1.25 -27.94 -3.22
N GLU A 56 -2.03 -28.64 -4.03
CA GLU A 56 -2.95 -29.71 -3.58
C GLU A 56 -2.34 -31.11 -3.63
N PHE A 57 -1.25 -31.26 -4.37
CA PHE A 57 -0.57 -32.52 -4.55
C PHE A 57 0.16 -32.94 -3.27
N SER A 58 0.15 -34.23 -3.00
CA SER A 58 0.98 -34.84 -1.96
C SER A 58 2.42 -35.01 -2.45
N LYS A 59 3.35 -35.23 -1.51
CA LYS A 59 4.75 -35.53 -1.87
C LYS A 59 4.86 -36.82 -2.69
N GLU A 60 3.99 -37.81 -2.42
CA GLU A 60 3.94 -39.05 -3.19
C GLU A 60 3.49 -38.81 -4.63
N ASP A 61 2.46 -37.97 -4.84
CA ASP A 61 2.03 -37.61 -6.19
C ASP A 61 3.17 -36.96 -6.98
N MET A 62 3.97 -36.11 -6.33
CA MET A 62 5.15 -35.50 -6.98
C MET A 62 6.17 -36.55 -7.39
N PHE A 63 6.46 -37.54 -6.53
CA PHE A 63 7.36 -38.64 -6.88
C PHE A 63 6.83 -39.48 -8.04
N GLN A 64 5.54 -39.79 -8.06
CA GLN A 64 4.93 -40.56 -9.15
C GLN A 64 4.95 -39.78 -10.47
N ILE A 65 4.72 -38.46 -10.43
CA ILE A 65 4.86 -37.60 -11.62
C ILE A 65 6.30 -37.58 -12.12
N CYS A 66 7.30 -37.43 -11.25
CA CYS A 66 8.71 -37.46 -11.65
C CYS A 66 9.08 -38.83 -12.25
N LYS A 67 8.68 -39.94 -11.61
CA LYS A 67 8.91 -41.29 -12.13
C LYS A 67 8.25 -41.50 -13.49
N GLY A 68 6.98 -41.12 -13.64
CA GLY A 68 6.25 -41.22 -14.91
C GLY A 68 6.83 -40.35 -16.01
N GLY A 69 7.46 -39.22 -15.66
CA GLY A 69 8.17 -38.33 -16.58
C GLY A 69 9.65 -38.66 -16.78
N ASN A 70 10.17 -39.76 -16.21
CA ASN A 70 11.59 -40.10 -16.18
C ASN A 70 12.50 -38.92 -15.76
N GLN A 71 12.05 -38.15 -14.76
CA GLN A 71 12.79 -37.02 -14.22
C GLN A 71 13.51 -37.43 -12.94
N GLU A 72 14.82 -37.28 -12.92
CA GLU A 72 15.61 -37.38 -11.69
C GLU A 72 15.43 -36.12 -10.83
N TRP A 73 15.51 -36.28 -9.52
CA TRP A 73 15.46 -35.16 -8.56
C TRP A 73 16.60 -35.25 -7.56
N VAL A 74 16.95 -34.11 -6.99
CA VAL A 74 17.99 -33.99 -5.97
C VAL A 74 17.33 -33.86 -4.60
N GLU A 75 17.78 -34.67 -3.63
CA GLU A 75 17.37 -34.53 -2.24
C GLU A 75 18.41 -33.68 -1.48
N ASP A 76 17.97 -32.53 -0.97
CA ASP A 76 18.81 -31.63 -0.17
C ASP A 76 19.07 -32.26 1.21
N PRO A 77 20.34 -32.49 1.62
CA PRO A 77 20.67 -33.05 2.93
C PRO A 77 20.10 -32.25 4.12
N THR A 78 19.89 -30.95 3.95
CA THR A 78 19.33 -30.08 4.99
C THR A 78 17.87 -30.41 5.33
N ASN A 79 17.16 -31.17 4.49
CA ASN A 79 15.79 -31.63 4.74
C ASN A 79 15.68 -32.48 6.02
N GLN A 80 16.78 -33.13 6.44
CA GLN A 80 16.84 -33.93 7.68
C GLN A 80 17.26 -33.13 8.91
N SER A 81 17.61 -31.84 8.75
CA SER A 81 18.09 -31.01 9.86
C SER A 81 16.95 -30.60 10.81
N PRO A 82 17.01 -30.92 12.12
CA PRO A 82 16.01 -30.52 13.10
C PRO A 82 16.15 -29.04 13.52
N VAL A 83 17.15 -28.31 13.03
CA VAL A 83 17.37 -26.90 13.35
C VAL A 83 16.19 -26.04 12.88
N PHE A 84 15.61 -26.40 11.73
CA PHE A 84 14.51 -25.68 11.10
C PHE A 84 13.15 -26.17 11.58
N ALA A 85 12.29 -25.23 12.03
CA ALA A 85 10.97 -25.55 12.57
C ALA A 85 10.10 -26.35 11.58
N ARG A 86 10.15 -26.03 10.28
CA ARG A 86 9.39 -26.79 9.27
C ARG A 86 9.83 -28.25 9.18
N ASN A 87 11.13 -28.53 9.26
CA ASN A 87 11.64 -29.90 9.21
C ASN A 87 11.20 -30.69 10.44
N ARG A 88 11.29 -30.11 11.64
CA ARG A 88 10.76 -30.74 12.86
C ARG A 88 9.29 -31.07 12.76
N ILE A 89 8.48 -30.08 12.36
CA ILE A 89 7.04 -30.27 12.16
C ILE A 89 6.78 -31.38 11.13
N ARG A 90 7.51 -31.39 10.01
CA ARG A 90 7.37 -32.43 8.98
C ARG A 90 7.70 -33.83 9.52
N MET A 91 8.80 -33.98 10.26
CA MET A 91 9.18 -35.26 10.88
C MET A 91 8.09 -35.75 11.84
N SER A 92 7.57 -34.88 12.71
CA SER A 92 6.49 -35.24 13.63
C SER A 92 5.20 -35.61 12.89
N LEU A 93 4.80 -34.85 11.86
CA LEU A 93 3.61 -35.15 11.07
C LEU A 93 3.71 -36.47 10.30
N ASN A 94 4.91 -36.83 9.82
CA ASN A 94 5.14 -38.11 9.15
C ASN A 94 4.99 -39.29 10.12
N ASN A 95 5.37 -39.15 11.38
CA ASN A 95 5.21 -40.20 12.39
C ASN A 95 3.73 -40.39 12.82
N LEU A 96 2.89 -39.38 12.62
CA LEU A 96 1.49 -39.34 13.05
C LEU A 96 0.50 -39.68 11.91
N SER A 97 0.96 -40.39 10.88
CA SER A 97 0.33 -40.45 9.57
C SER A 97 -0.93 -41.34 9.45
N SER A 98 -1.82 -41.36 10.45
CA SER A 98 -3.12 -42.03 10.30
C SER A 98 -3.99 -41.31 9.25
N SER A 99 -4.81 -42.07 8.52
CA SER A 99 -5.72 -41.51 7.51
C SER A 99 -6.72 -40.53 8.12
N ILE A 100 -7.23 -40.86 9.31
CA ILE A 100 -8.18 -40.04 10.08
C ILE A 100 -7.55 -38.70 10.45
N PHE A 101 -6.34 -38.70 11.03
CA PHE A 101 -5.65 -37.47 11.42
C PHE A 101 -5.45 -36.53 10.21
N LYS A 102 -5.00 -37.08 9.06
CA LYS A 102 -4.82 -36.29 7.84
C LYS A 102 -6.12 -35.72 7.31
N ALA A 103 -7.21 -36.47 7.36
CA ALA A 103 -8.53 -36.03 6.92
C ALA A 103 -9.07 -34.89 7.80
N GLU A 104 -9.01 -35.05 9.12
CA GLU A 104 -9.45 -34.04 10.09
C GLU A 104 -8.59 -32.75 10.01
N LEU A 105 -7.27 -32.89 9.86
CA LEU A 105 -6.37 -31.74 9.67
C LEU A 105 -6.66 -30.99 8.35
N GLN A 106 -6.95 -31.72 7.27
CA GLN A 106 -7.38 -31.09 6.02
C GLN A 106 -8.73 -30.39 6.19
N ALA A 107 -9.69 -31.00 6.92
CA ALA A 107 -11.01 -30.45 7.15
C ALA A 107 -10.95 -29.12 7.93
N ILE A 108 -10.15 -29.02 9.01
CA ILE A 108 -9.98 -27.76 9.74
C ILE A 108 -9.29 -26.67 8.91
N ILE A 109 -8.31 -27.03 8.08
CA ILE A 109 -7.66 -26.07 7.14
C ILE A 109 -8.69 -25.55 6.14
N SER A 110 -9.50 -26.43 5.54
CA SER A 110 -10.57 -26.07 4.62
C SER A 110 -11.60 -25.15 5.30
N ALA A 111 -12.04 -25.48 6.51
CA ALA A 111 -12.97 -24.63 7.27
C ALA A 111 -12.37 -23.24 7.56
N CYS A 112 -11.06 -23.15 7.87
CA CYS A 112 -10.38 -21.86 8.03
C CYS A 112 -10.32 -21.06 6.71
N ARG A 113 -10.18 -21.72 5.55
CA ARG A 113 -10.20 -21.09 4.23
C ARG A 113 -11.58 -20.51 3.91
N GLU A 114 -12.64 -21.28 4.14
CA GLU A 114 -14.02 -20.82 3.95
C GLU A 114 -14.32 -19.59 4.81
N MET A 115 -13.94 -19.63 6.10
CA MET A 115 -14.10 -18.47 6.97
C MET A 115 -13.29 -17.27 6.46
N ARG A 116 -12.06 -17.49 5.97
CA ARG A 116 -11.23 -16.43 5.41
C ARG A 116 -11.91 -15.76 4.22
N LEU A 117 -12.42 -16.54 3.27
CA LEU A 117 -13.13 -16.10 2.08
C LEU A 117 -14.40 -15.31 2.45
N HIS A 118 -15.19 -15.83 3.39
CA HIS A 118 -16.38 -15.14 3.89
C HIS A 118 -16.04 -13.77 4.47
N VAL A 119 -15.02 -13.70 5.33
CA VAL A 119 -14.57 -12.44 5.94
C VAL A 119 -14.03 -11.47 4.88
N ASP A 120 -13.31 -11.96 3.85
CA ASP A 120 -12.87 -11.14 2.70
C ASP A 120 -14.06 -10.51 1.95
N LYS A 121 -15.13 -11.28 1.71
CA LYS A 121 -16.35 -10.79 1.05
C LYS A 121 -17.07 -9.73 1.88
N ILE A 122 -17.27 -9.97 3.17
CA ILE A 122 -17.89 -8.99 4.08
C ILE A 122 -17.05 -7.71 4.15
N CYS A 123 -15.73 -7.81 4.29
CA CYS A 123 -14.86 -6.62 4.34
C CYS A 123 -14.92 -5.80 3.05
N SER A 124 -14.99 -6.46 1.89
CA SER A 124 -15.12 -5.79 0.60
C SER A 124 -16.42 -4.97 0.52
N ASN A 125 -17.53 -5.52 1.00
CA ASN A 125 -18.81 -4.81 1.08
C ASN A 125 -18.74 -3.61 2.04
N LEU A 126 -18.16 -3.79 3.23
CA LEU A 126 -17.99 -2.71 4.21
C LEU A 126 -17.14 -1.56 3.67
N ILE A 127 -16.05 -1.88 2.95
CA ILE A 127 -15.21 -0.88 2.29
C ILE A 127 -16.02 -0.09 1.27
N ASN A 128 -16.73 -0.77 0.37
CA ASN A 128 -17.51 -0.12 -0.69
C ASN A 128 -18.63 0.77 -0.15
N GLN A 129 -19.22 0.42 1.00
CA GLN A 129 -20.33 1.16 1.60
C GLN A 129 -19.87 2.33 2.49
N ALA A 130 -18.84 2.11 3.32
CA ALA A 130 -18.49 3.03 4.41
C ALA A 130 -17.23 3.85 4.17
N VAL A 131 -16.41 3.54 3.16
CA VAL A 131 -15.11 4.19 2.94
C VAL A 131 -15.12 5.02 1.67
N THR A 132 -14.77 6.30 1.80
CA THR A 132 -14.51 7.20 0.68
C THR A 132 -13.02 7.47 0.58
N ILE A 133 -12.42 7.19 -0.59
CA ILE A 133 -11.01 7.42 -0.89
C ILE A 133 -10.88 8.79 -1.58
N MET A 134 -9.98 9.64 -1.08
CA MET A 134 -9.75 10.97 -1.62
C MET A 134 -8.46 11.00 -2.45
N PRO A 135 -8.43 11.73 -3.58
CA PRO A 135 -7.26 11.79 -4.48
C PRO A 135 -6.02 12.43 -3.84
N GLU A 136 -6.17 13.12 -2.71
CA GLU A 136 -5.08 13.65 -1.90
C GLU A 136 -4.44 12.59 -0.99
N GLY A 137 -4.86 11.34 -1.11
CA GLY A 137 -4.20 10.19 -0.49
C GLY A 137 -4.69 9.84 0.91
N TYR A 138 -5.87 10.30 1.32
CA TYR A 138 -6.49 9.94 2.59
C TYR A 138 -7.83 9.25 2.39
N ALA A 139 -8.38 8.63 3.43
CA ALA A 139 -9.68 8.00 3.42
C ALA A 139 -10.60 8.60 4.50
N VAL A 140 -11.90 8.53 4.27
CA VAL A 140 -12.94 8.88 5.24
C VAL A 140 -13.83 7.67 5.47
N ILE A 141 -13.96 7.25 6.72
CA ILE A 141 -14.88 6.20 7.15
C ILE A 141 -16.14 6.85 7.71
N ASN A 142 -17.30 6.49 7.17
CA ASN A 142 -18.60 6.88 7.71
C ASN A 142 -19.03 5.88 8.79
N LEU A 143 -18.93 6.29 10.06
CA LEU A 143 -19.25 5.42 11.20
C LEU A 143 -20.74 5.10 11.34
N LYS A 144 -21.63 5.98 10.83
CA LYS A 144 -23.08 5.72 10.83
C LYS A 144 -23.43 4.58 9.88
N ILE A 145 -22.84 4.58 8.67
CA ILE A 145 -23.04 3.51 7.68
C ILE A 145 -22.36 2.23 8.16
N LEU A 146 -21.15 2.33 8.72
CA LEU A 146 -20.42 1.18 9.23
C LEU A 146 -21.16 0.48 10.37
N ASN A 147 -21.88 1.24 11.22
CA ASN A 147 -22.61 0.72 12.39
C ASN A 147 -21.78 -0.30 13.19
N ALA A 148 -20.60 0.12 13.63
CA ALA A 148 -19.56 -0.77 14.18
C ALA A 148 -20.02 -1.63 15.37
N SER A 149 -21.02 -1.19 16.14
CA SER A 149 -21.61 -1.94 17.25
C SER A 149 -22.23 -3.27 16.80
N SER A 150 -22.85 -3.30 15.61
CA SER A 150 -23.51 -4.48 15.05
C SER A 150 -22.55 -5.48 14.38
N ILE A 151 -21.29 -5.08 14.15
CA ILE A 151 -20.32 -5.87 13.40
C ILE A 151 -19.44 -6.69 14.36
N LYS A 152 -19.24 -7.98 14.05
CA LYS A 152 -18.32 -8.86 14.79
C LYS A 152 -16.86 -8.40 14.62
N ASP A 153 -16.07 -8.53 15.68
CA ASP A 153 -14.67 -8.08 15.74
C ASP A 153 -13.77 -8.61 14.63
N ILE A 154 -13.98 -9.85 14.18
CA ILE A 154 -13.18 -10.46 13.11
C ILE A 154 -13.30 -9.69 11.79
N TYR A 155 -14.50 -9.23 11.45
CA TYR A 155 -14.75 -8.44 10.25
C TYR A 155 -14.16 -7.04 10.42
N LEU A 156 -14.42 -6.41 11.57
CA LEU A 156 -13.98 -5.04 11.83
C LEU A 156 -12.45 -4.93 11.89
N SER A 157 -11.77 -5.89 12.53
CA SER A 157 -10.30 -5.93 12.64
C SER A 157 -9.65 -6.06 11.26
N LYS A 158 -10.16 -6.97 10.41
CA LYS A 158 -9.64 -7.16 9.06
C LYS A 158 -9.94 -5.95 8.17
N PHE A 159 -11.15 -5.41 8.24
CA PHE A 159 -11.54 -4.18 7.55
C PHE A 159 -10.57 -3.03 7.86
N LEU A 160 -10.29 -2.78 9.15
CA LEU A 160 -9.35 -1.74 9.57
C LEU A 160 -7.93 -2.05 9.08
N ALA A 161 -7.48 -3.29 9.18
CA ALA A 161 -6.16 -3.68 8.69
C ALA A 161 -5.99 -3.40 7.18
N LEU A 162 -7.02 -3.64 6.37
CA LEU A 162 -7.01 -3.36 4.92
C LEU A 162 -6.95 -1.86 4.63
N VAL A 163 -7.78 -1.05 5.31
CA VAL A 163 -7.81 0.41 5.10
C VAL A 163 -6.49 1.05 5.55
N LEU A 164 -5.95 0.65 6.70
CA LEU A 164 -4.68 1.19 7.20
C LEU A 164 -3.50 0.74 6.34
N GLN A 165 -3.49 -0.50 5.85
CA GLN A 165 -2.45 -0.97 4.93
C GLN A 165 -2.49 -0.18 3.61
N PHE A 166 -3.69 0.10 3.09
CA PHE A 166 -3.87 0.91 1.90
C PHE A 166 -3.35 2.35 2.08
N ILE A 167 -3.63 3.00 3.20
CA ILE A 167 -3.17 4.39 3.42
C ILE A 167 -1.67 4.46 3.72
N SER A 168 -1.15 3.54 4.55
CA SER A 168 0.25 3.55 4.99
C SER A 168 1.22 2.88 4.01
N GLN A 169 0.72 2.03 3.12
CA GLN A 169 1.50 1.20 2.19
C GLN A 169 2.56 0.31 2.87
N ARG A 170 2.37 0.03 4.17
CA ARG A 170 3.23 -0.87 4.94
C ARG A 170 3.05 -2.31 4.49
N HIS A 171 4.15 -3.04 4.43
CA HIS A 171 4.14 -4.44 4.00
C HIS A 171 3.38 -5.35 4.99
N ARG A 172 3.47 -5.08 6.29
CA ARG A 172 2.78 -5.88 7.32
C ARG A 172 1.50 -5.18 7.77
N PRO A 173 0.35 -5.88 7.78
CA PRO A 173 -0.89 -5.33 8.34
C PRO A 173 -0.77 -5.17 9.85
N VAL A 174 -1.65 -4.34 10.44
CA VAL A 174 -1.75 -4.14 11.88
C VAL A 174 -2.18 -5.44 12.59
N ARG A 175 -1.57 -5.74 13.74
CA ARG A 175 -1.81 -6.95 14.54
C ARG A 175 -1.66 -6.65 16.04
N GLY A 176 -2.07 -7.60 16.88
CA GLY A 176 -1.84 -7.55 18.33
C GLY A 176 -2.57 -6.37 19.01
N SER A 177 -1.92 -5.78 20.02
CA SER A 177 -2.46 -4.68 20.83
C SER A 177 -2.90 -3.48 19.99
N ALA A 178 -2.16 -3.12 18.94
CA ALA A 178 -2.52 -2.03 18.03
C ALA A 178 -3.85 -2.29 17.30
N SER A 179 -4.16 -3.55 16.95
CA SER A 179 -5.47 -3.89 16.37
C SER A 179 -6.58 -3.79 17.40
N LYS A 180 -6.32 -4.09 18.68
CA LYS A 180 -7.31 -3.97 19.76
C LYS A 180 -7.65 -2.50 20.01
N LEU A 181 -6.64 -1.64 20.14
CA LEU A 181 -6.81 -0.19 20.27
C LEU A 181 -7.63 0.41 19.11
N LEU A 182 -7.41 -0.07 17.89
CA LEU A 182 -8.19 0.37 16.73
C LEU A 182 -9.66 -0.07 16.78
N LEU A 183 -9.93 -1.29 17.24
CA LEU A 183 -11.30 -1.77 17.45
C LEU A 183 -12.01 -0.89 18.49
N ASP A 184 -11.38 -0.67 19.65
CA ASP A 184 -11.92 0.13 20.74
C ASP A 184 -12.20 1.58 20.29
N TYR A 185 -11.28 2.15 19.49
CA TYR A 185 -11.44 3.48 18.91
C TYR A 185 -12.65 3.58 17.99
N ILE A 186 -12.85 2.60 17.09
CA ILE A 186 -13.96 2.62 16.12
C ILE A 186 -15.30 2.27 16.77
N ARG A 187 -15.31 1.46 17.83
CA ARG A 187 -16.50 1.16 18.63
C ARG A 187 -16.95 2.35 19.47
N THR A 188 -16.03 3.25 19.81
CA THR A 188 -16.34 4.49 20.53
C THR A 188 -17.03 5.48 19.59
N PHE A 189 -18.35 5.41 19.50
CA PHE A 189 -19.17 6.34 18.71
C PHE A 189 -19.93 7.31 19.62
N PRO A 190 -19.91 8.63 19.37
CA PRO A 190 -19.18 9.33 18.30
C PRO A 190 -17.67 9.42 18.57
N SER A 191 -16.86 9.43 17.51
CA SER A 191 -15.40 9.60 17.63
C SER A 191 -15.06 11.02 18.08
N ARG A 192 -14.27 11.14 19.16
CA ARG A 192 -13.86 12.44 19.74
C ARG A 192 -12.35 12.60 19.88
N THR A 193 -11.61 11.51 19.90
CA THR A 193 -10.16 11.48 20.11
C THR A 193 -9.43 11.25 18.78
N CYS A 194 -8.11 11.43 18.79
CA CYS A 194 -7.25 11.06 17.66
C CYS A 194 -6.38 9.87 18.06
N LEU A 195 -5.98 9.06 17.08
CA LEU A 195 -5.16 7.87 17.30
C LEU A 195 -4.13 7.72 16.19
N THR A 196 -2.89 7.40 16.53
CA THR A 196 -1.88 6.98 15.54
C THR A 196 -1.64 5.48 15.65
N ALA A 197 -1.83 4.75 14.55
CA ALA A 197 -1.61 3.32 14.51
C ALA A 197 -1.15 2.87 13.12
N ALA A 198 -0.21 1.92 13.08
CA ALA A 198 0.29 1.30 11.84
C ALA A 198 0.69 2.29 10.72
N GLY A 199 1.25 3.45 11.08
CA GLY A 199 1.66 4.47 10.11
C GLY A 199 0.53 5.33 9.56
N CYS A 200 -0.65 5.26 10.17
CA CYS A 200 -1.79 6.12 9.89
C CYS A 200 -2.13 6.98 11.11
N TYR A 201 -2.63 8.18 10.84
CA TYR A 201 -3.25 9.07 11.80
C TYR A 201 -4.76 9.08 11.57
N LEU A 202 -5.52 8.82 12.63
CA LEU A 202 -6.97 8.77 12.66
C LEU A 202 -7.50 9.95 13.47
N SER A 203 -8.51 10.63 12.96
CA SER A 203 -9.19 11.72 13.67
C SER A 203 -10.64 11.89 13.23
N PRO A 204 -11.53 12.44 14.06
CA PRO A 204 -12.87 12.82 13.59
C PRO A 204 -12.78 13.87 12.48
N VAL A 205 -13.66 13.78 11.49
CA VAL A 205 -13.77 14.80 10.44
C VAL A 205 -14.36 16.08 11.05
N PRO A 206 -13.76 17.27 10.84
CA PRO A 206 -14.32 18.54 11.30
C PRO A 206 -15.76 18.73 10.84
N GLY A 207 -16.63 19.22 11.73
CA GLY A 207 -18.06 19.43 11.44
C GLY A 207 -18.92 18.17 11.40
N SER A 208 -18.34 16.97 11.44
CA SER A 208 -19.10 15.70 11.38
C SER A 208 -19.73 15.28 12.72
N LYS A 209 -19.50 16.01 13.81
CA LYS A 209 -19.89 15.63 15.19
C LYS A 209 -19.46 14.21 15.58
N GLY A 210 -18.31 13.75 15.05
CA GLY A 210 -17.75 12.42 15.30
C GLY A 210 -18.42 11.27 14.53
N SER A 211 -19.27 11.57 13.53
CA SER A 211 -19.91 10.56 12.68
C SER A 211 -19.04 10.03 11.55
N LYS A 212 -17.93 10.72 11.25
CA LYS A 212 -16.96 10.33 10.24
C LYS A 212 -15.54 10.38 10.81
N VAL A 213 -14.73 9.41 10.44
CA VAL A 213 -13.31 9.32 10.82
C VAL A 213 -12.45 9.50 9.57
N LEU A 214 -11.54 10.46 9.63
CA LEU A 214 -10.46 10.65 8.68
C LEU A 214 -9.31 9.68 8.98
N ILE A 215 -8.73 9.09 7.95
CA ILE A 215 -7.50 8.29 8.02
C ILE A 215 -6.49 8.82 7.00
N CYS A 216 -5.34 9.30 7.47
CA CYS A 216 -4.26 9.80 6.64
C CYS A 216 -2.92 9.18 7.04
N CYS A 217 -1.89 9.29 6.19
CA CYS A 217 -0.58 8.75 6.49
C CYS A 217 0.10 9.58 7.61
N SER A 218 0.66 8.92 8.62
CA SER A 218 1.40 9.56 9.70
C SER A 218 2.89 9.66 9.36
N LEU A 219 3.43 10.88 9.39
CA LEU A 219 4.83 11.17 9.08
C LEU A 219 5.76 11.02 10.29
N ASN A 220 5.23 10.88 11.50
CA ASN A 220 6.01 10.74 12.73
C ASN A 220 6.60 9.34 12.93
N SER A 221 6.54 8.47 11.92
CA SER A 221 7.23 7.18 11.99
C SER A 221 8.69 7.36 11.60
N ASN A 222 9.62 6.71 12.31
CA ASN A 222 11.06 6.64 12.03
C ASN A 222 11.42 6.01 10.65
N VAL A 223 10.46 5.91 9.73
CA VAL A 223 10.65 5.40 8.37
C VAL A 223 10.96 6.60 7.46
N PRO A 224 12.11 6.61 6.77
CA PRO A 224 12.49 7.72 5.93
C PRO A 224 11.51 7.87 4.76
N VAL A 225 11.12 9.12 4.48
CA VAL A 225 10.38 9.48 3.27
C VAL A 225 11.26 9.16 2.06
N LYS A 226 10.78 8.25 1.21
CA LYS A 226 11.51 7.70 0.07
C LYS A 226 10.85 8.10 -1.24
N LEU A 227 11.66 8.60 -2.18
CA LEU A 227 11.31 8.72 -3.60
C LEU A 227 12.06 7.63 -4.37
N GLU A 228 11.34 6.89 -5.20
CA GLU A 228 11.90 5.85 -6.08
C GLU A 228 11.80 6.35 -7.53
N ILE A 229 12.94 6.66 -8.16
CA ILE A 229 12.96 7.07 -9.57
C ILE A 229 12.73 5.84 -10.46
N ILE A 230 11.84 6.01 -11.42
CA ILE A 230 11.45 4.98 -12.38
C ILE A 230 12.32 5.13 -13.63
N GLN A 231 13.11 4.11 -13.95
CA GLN A 231 13.86 4.04 -15.21
C GLN A 231 12.99 3.36 -16.27
N ALA A 232 12.57 4.12 -17.29
CA ALA A 232 11.87 3.57 -18.45
C ALA A 232 12.85 2.71 -19.26
N HIS A 233 12.63 1.40 -19.30
CA HIS A 233 13.38 0.51 -20.19
C HIS A 233 12.66 0.50 -21.54
N ALA A 234 13.34 0.95 -22.60
CA ALA A 234 12.77 1.19 -23.92
C ALA A 234 12.52 -0.08 -24.77
N ASN A 235 12.89 -1.27 -24.29
CA ASN A 235 12.84 -2.49 -25.09
C ASN A 235 11.90 -3.53 -24.49
N GLY A 236 10.65 -3.54 -24.96
CA GLY A 236 9.69 -4.60 -24.67
C GLY A 236 8.60 -4.67 -25.73
N LYS A 237 8.63 -5.71 -26.58
CA LYS A 237 7.55 -6.04 -27.50
C LYS A 237 6.20 -6.07 -26.75
N GLN A 238 5.17 -5.47 -27.34
CA GLN A 238 3.81 -5.46 -26.82
C GLN A 238 3.24 -6.90 -26.77
N ASN A 239 3.20 -7.51 -25.58
CA ASN A 239 2.35 -8.68 -25.33
C ASN A 239 1.23 -8.30 -24.34
N SER A 240 -0.01 -8.66 -24.68
CA SER A 240 -1.31 -8.35 -24.06
C SER A 240 -1.60 -9.02 -22.71
N ILE A 241 -0.56 -9.42 -21.97
CA ILE A 241 -0.69 -10.28 -20.77
C ILE A 241 -1.53 -9.64 -19.64
N SER A 242 -1.57 -8.30 -19.54
CA SER A 242 -2.32 -7.60 -18.49
C SER A 242 -3.85 -7.79 -18.58
N SER A 243 -4.43 -7.73 -19.78
CA SER A 243 -5.88 -7.93 -19.96
C SER A 243 -6.31 -9.36 -19.65
N GLU A 244 -5.43 -10.32 -19.92
CA GLU A 244 -5.66 -11.74 -19.59
C GLU A 244 -5.62 -11.98 -18.09
N VAL A 245 -4.65 -11.41 -17.37
CA VAL A 245 -4.56 -11.51 -15.90
C VAL A 245 -5.81 -10.94 -15.22
N GLU A 246 -6.27 -9.76 -15.66
CA GLU A 246 -7.50 -9.18 -15.14
C GLU A 246 -8.74 -10.01 -15.46
N GLN A 247 -8.79 -10.60 -16.65
CA GLN A 247 -9.86 -11.52 -17.04
C GLN A 247 -9.84 -12.78 -16.18
N ILE A 248 -8.68 -13.37 -15.91
CA ILE A 248 -8.52 -14.54 -15.03
C ILE A 248 -9.03 -14.21 -13.64
N VAL A 249 -8.61 -13.07 -13.07
CA VAL A 249 -9.07 -12.63 -11.75
C VAL A 249 -10.58 -12.40 -11.72
N ARG A 250 -11.16 -11.78 -12.76
CA ARG A 250 -12.60 -11.57 -12.88
C ARG A 250 -13.37 -12.89 -12.97
N ASN A 251 -12.91 -13.83 -13.80
CA ASN A 251 -13.51 -15.15 -13.95
C ASN A 251 -13.44 -15.95 -12.64
N ALA A 252 -12.28 -15.92 -11.96
CA ALA A 252 -12.09 -16.59 -10.67
C ALA A 252 -13.02 -16.03 -9.59
N LYS A 253 -13.19 -14.70 -9.52
CA LYS A 253 -14.14 -14.05 -8.61
C LYS A 253 -15.59 -14.47 -8.90
N ALA A 254 -15.99 -14.49 -10.17
CA ALA A 254 -17.34 -14.91 -10.55
C ALA A 254 -17.62 -16.38 -10.18
N CYS A 255 -16.63 -17.26 -10.31
CA CYS A 255 -16.71 -18.65 -9.88
C CYS A 255 -16.87 -18.76 -8.36
N LEU A 256 -16.04 -18.02 -7.61
CA LEU A 256 -16.11 -17.97 -6.15
C LEU A 256 -17.47 -17.45 -5.65
N ASP A 257 -18.04 -16.43 -6.28
CA ASP A 257 -19.35 -15.90 -5.89
C ASP A 257 -20.47 -16.93 -6.10
N LYS A 258 -20.41 -17.73 -7.17
CA LYS A 258 -21.34 -18.85 -7.38
C LYS A 258 -21.17 -19.93 -6.30
N PHE A 259 -19.93 -20.28 -5.96
CA PHE A 259 -19.63 -21.23 -4.89
C PHE A 259 -20.21 -20.77 -3.54
N ILE A 260 -19.97 -19.50 -3.17
CA ILE A 260 -20.47 -18.94 -1.90
C ILE A 260 -22.02 -18.85 -1.86
N CYS A 261 -22.67 -18.60 -3.00
CA CYS A 261 -24.14 -18.54 -3.07
C CYS A 261 -24.81 -19.92 -3.13
N GLY A 262 -24.11 -20.97 -3.60
CA GLY A 262 -24.64 -22.34 -3.67
C GLY A 262 -24.49 -23.15 -2.38
N VAL A 263 -23.55 -22.78 -1.49
CA VAL A 263 -23.32 -23.45 -0.21
C VAL A 263 -24.19 -22.81 0.89
N SER A 264 -25.50 -23.05 0.81
CA SER A 264 -26.46 -22.64 1.83
C SER A 264 -26.43 -23.55 3.06
N ASP A 265 -26.08 -24.83 2.90
CA ASP A 265 -26.39 -25.87 3.89
C ASP A 265 -25.20 -26.48 4.64
N VAL A 266 -23.94 -26.17 4.27
CA VAL A 266 -22.75 -26.68 5.00
C VAL A 266 -21.88 -25.51 5.45
N ARG A 267 -22.40 -24.69 6.37
CA ARG A 267 -21.59 -23.70 7.09
C ARG A 267 -21.02 -24.36 8.33
N LEU A 268 -19.85 -24.99 8.20
CA LEU A 268 -19.17 -25.66 9.32
C LEU A 268 -18.91 -24.70 10.50
N PHE A 269 -18.50 -23.46 10.21
CA PHE A 269 -18.58 -22.35 11.17
C PHE A 269 -19.91 -21.61 10.98
N SER A 270 -21.02 -22.25 11.36
CA SER A 270 -22.35 -21.65 11.16
C SER A 270 -22.43 -20.28 11.82
N LEU A 271 -22.59 -19.27 10.97
CA LEU A 271 -22.66 -17.84 11.28
C LEU A 271 -23.84 -17.48 12.21
N THR A 272 -24.75 -18.43 12.45
CA THR A 272 -25.91 -18.30 13.35
C THR A 272 -25.59 -18.64 14.80
N SER A 273 -24.41 -19.19 15.12
CA SER A 273 -24.05 -19.42 16.51
C SER A 273 -23.73 -18.07 17.20
N PRO A 274 -24.43 -17.72 18.30
CA PRO A 274 -24.14 -16.53 19.11
C PRO A 274 -22.75 -16.59 19.77
N HIS A 275 -22.05 -17.73 19.67
CA HIS A 275 -20.76 -18.01 20.30
C HIS A 275 -19.53 -17.88 19.38
N ILE A 276 -19.62 -17.23 18.20
CA ILE A 276 -18.41 -16.81 17.44
C ILE A 276 -17.73 -15.63 18.16
N VAL A 277 -17.41 -15.83 19.43
CA VAL A 277 -16.66 -14.91 20.26
C VAL A 277 -15.23 -15.41 20.26
N ASP A 278 -14.44 -14.77 19.39
CA ASP A 278 -12.98 -14.71 19.46
C ASP A 278 -12.16 -15.88 18.86
N LEU A 279 -12.42 -16.24 17.60
CA LEU A 279 -11.51 -17.00 16.71
C LEU A 279 -10.18 -16.26 16.38
N LYS A 280 -9.79 -15.29 17.21
CA LYS A 280 -8.53 -14.54 17.10
C LYS A 280 -7.34 -15.33 17.66
N SER A 281 -7.57 -16.19 18.66
CA SER A 281 -6.52 -17.04 19.23
C SER A 281 -6.45 -18.38 18.51
N SER A 282 -5.28 -19.01 18.54
CA SER A 282 -5.08 -20.36 18.01
C SER A 282 -5.89 -21.42 18.79
N GLU A 283 -6.05 -21.23 20.10
CA GLU A 283 -6.69 -22.18 20.99
C GLU A 283 -8.21 -22.21 20.79
N SER A 284 -8.84 -21.04 20.64
CA SER A 284 -10.27 -20.96 20.37
C SER A 284 -10.65 -21.63 19.05
N VAL A 285 -9.77 -21.59 18.04
CA VAL A 285 -9.98 -22.29 16.76
C VAL A 285 -10.03 -23.80 16.94
N LEU A 286 -9.11 -24.38 17.73
CA LEU A 286 -9.09 -25.83 17.97
C LEU A 286 -10.26 -26.29 18.83
N ILE A 287 -10.59 -25.54 19.89
CA ILE A 287 -11.74 -25.84 20.77
C ILE A 287 -13.03 -25.82 19.96
N GLU A 288 -13.21 -24.81 19.11
CA GLU A 288 -14.41 -24.69 18.28
C GLU A 288 -14.47 -25.79 17.21
N ALA A 289 -13.34 -26.15 16.60
CA ALA A 289 -13.29 -27.25 15.63
C ALA A 289 -13.64 -28.61 16.28
N LYS A 290 -13.20 -28.84 17.52
CA LYS A 290 -13.60 -30.00 18.32
C LYS A 290 -15.09 -29.98 18.64
N ARG A 291 -15.63 -28.83 19.08
CA ARG A 291 -17.07 -28.64 19.38
C ARG A 291 -17.96 -28.92 18.16
N LEU A 292 -17.48 -28.58 16.97
CA LEU A 292 -18.17 -28.80 15.69
C LEU A 292 -17.96 -30.21 15.12
N GLY A 293 -17.21 -31.08 15.80
CA GLY A 293 -16.93 -32.44 15.33
C GLY A 293 -15.98 -32.52 14.14
N ILE A 294 -15.22 -31.45 13.85
CA ILE A 294 -14.18 -31.46 12.80
C ILE A 294 -12.97 -32.25 13.27
N LEU A 295 -12.65 -32.15 14.57
CA LEU A 295 -11.54 -32.84 15.21
C LEU A 295 -12.08 -33.84 16.22
N SER A 296 -11.57 -35.08 16.17
CA SER A 296 -11.69 -36.04 17.26
C SER A 296 -10.84 -35.61 18.46
N ASN A 297 -11.10 -36.21 19.64
CA ASN A 297 -10.30 -35.96 20.84
C ASN A 297 -8.81 -36.27 20.61
N SER A 298 -8.51 -37.40 19.98
CA SER A 298 -7.12 -37.83 19.71
C SER A 298 -6.40 -36.88 18.76
N THR A 299 -7.05 -36.42 17.69
CA THR A 299 -6.45 -35.44 16.77
C THR A 299 -6.26 -34.09 17.45
N TYR A 300 -7.23 -33.62 18.24
CA TYR A 300 -7.10 -32.39 19.02
C TYR A 300 -5.87 -32.44 19.94
N ASP A 301 -5.72 -33.50 20.74
CA ASP A 301 -4.61 -33.66 21.68
C ASP A 301 -3.26 -33.73 20.95
N THR A 302 -3.24 -34.40 19.80
CA THR A 302 -2.06 -34.49 18.93
C THR A 302 -1.65 -33.11 18.40
N ILE A 303 -2.60 -32.35 17.84
CA ILE A 303 -2.34 -31.00 17.31
C ILE A 303 -1.89 -30.07 18.44
N PHE A 304 -2.53 -30.14 19.60
CA PHE A 304 -2.20 -29.33 20.77
C PHE A 304 -0.79 -29.64 21.29
N SER A 305 -0.40 -30.92 21.33
CA SER A 305 0.96 -31.34 21.70
C SER A 305 2.01 -30.78 20.72
N LEU A 306 1.78 -30.92 19.41
CA LEU A 306 2.66 -30.35 18.38
C LEU A 306 2.78 -28.83 18.50
N GLN A 307 1.66 -28.16 18.76
CA GLN A 307 1.61 -26.72 18.95
C GLN A 307 2.50 -26.29 20.13
N ASN A 308 2.33 -26.92 21.29
CA ASN A 308 3.05 -26.61 22.52
C ASN A 308 4.55 -26.89 22.40
N HIS A 309 4.92 -28.01 21.78
CA HIS A 309 6.32 -28.34 21.53
C HIS A 309 7.01 -27.22 20.73
N GLU A 310 6.44 -26.81 19.60
CA GLU A 310 7.03 -25.74 18.79
C GLU A 310 6.93 -24.36 19.47
N LYS A 311 5.88 -24.09 20.26
CA LYS A 311 5.75 -22.85 21.04
C LYS A 311 6.90 -22.71 22.05
N GLN A 312 7.28 -23.79 22.74
CA GLN A 312 8.43 -23.80 23.66
C GLN A 312 9.75 -23.52 22.96
N HIS A 313 9.98 -24.09 21.76
CA HIS A 313 11.14 -23.78 20.92
C HIS A 313 11.21 -22.30 20.50
N PHE A 314 10.06 -21.66 20.27
CA PHE A 314 10.02 -20.22 19.97
C PHE A 314 10.30 -19.34 21.19
N MET A 315 9.77 -19.69 22.36
CA MET A 315 9.98 -18.92 23.59
C MET A 315 11.44 -19.01 24.07
N SER A 316 12.00 -20.22 24.14
CA SER A 316 13.40 -20.44 24.53
C SER A 316 14.41 -19.72 23.63
N LYS A 317 14.16 -19.63 22.31
CA LYS A 317 15.01 -18.83 21.40
C LYS A 317 14.89 -17.32 21.63
N THR A 318 13.72 -16.84 22.07
CA THR A 318 13.50 -15.41 22.31
C THR A 318 14.23 -14.95 23.58
N GLU A 319 14.27 -15.81 24.62
CA GLU A 319 15.03 -15.58 25.86
C GLU A 319 16.55 -15.61 25.65
N VAL A 320 17.05 -16.47 24.75
CA VAL A 320 18.50 -16.51 24.42
C VAL A 320 18.94 -15.32 23.54
N MET A 321 18.03 -14.72 22.77
CA MET A 321 18.32 -13.55 21.93
C MET A 321 18.22 -12.21 22.70
N SER A 322 17.44 -12.13 23.78
CA SER A 322 17.29 -10.89 24.55
C SER A 322 18.56 -10.40 25.24
N ASP A 323 19.57 -11.27 25.44
CA ASP A 323 20.87 -10.89 26.03
C ASP A 323 21.91 -10.40 25.00
N ARG A 324 21.67 -10.51 23.69
CA ARG A 324 22.69 -10.20 22.67
C ARG A 324 22.39 -9.04 21.71
N ASP A 325 21.17 -8.53 21.68
CA ASP A 325 20.79 -7.45 20.74
C ASP A 325 20.32 -6.16 21.47
N LEU A 326 21.27 -5.44 22.06
CA LEU A 326 21.09 -4.01 22.41
C LEU A 326 22.07 -3.05 21.72
N THR A 327 22.94 -3.55 20.85
CA THR A 327 23.97 -2.72 20.21
C THR A 327 24.12 -3.05 18.73
N ASN A 328 23.11 -2.73 17.92
CA ASN A 328 23.32 -2.41 16.50
C ASN A 328 22.19 -1.53 15.95
N GLY A 329 22.06 -0.35 16.55
CA GLY A 329 21.43 0.78 15.88
C GLY A 329 22.29 1.20 14.69
N ARG A 330 22.07 0.58 13.52
CA ARG A 330 22.56 1.13 12.25
C ARG A 330 22.00 2.56 12.15
N LYS A 331 22.89 3.55 12.31
CA LYS A 331 22.59 4.95 11.99
C LYS A 331 22.01 4.99 10.57
N PRO A 332 20.87 5.66 10.33
CA PRO A 332 20.39 5.86 8.97
C PRO A 332 21.43 6.71 8.25
N VAL A 333 22.14 6.12 7.29
CA VAL A 333 23.02 6.87 6.40
C VAL A 333 22.14 7.85 5.63
N ASP A 334 22.39 9.14 5.85
CA ASP A 334 21.67 10.26 5.27
C ASP A 334 21.46 10.10 3.77
N THR A 335 20.21 9.88 3.36
CA THR A 335 19.83 9.57 1.98
C THR A 335 19.32 10.81 1.25
N ILE A 336 20.05 11.93 1.30
CA ILE A 336 19.68 13.20 0.64
C ILE A 336 19.59 13.02 -0.90
N ALA A 337 20.40 12.11 -1.48
CA ALA A 337 20.34 11.77 -2.90
C ALA A 337 19.02 11.12 -3.34
N SER A 338 18.28 10.48 -2.41
CA SER A 338 17.08 9.69 -2.75
C SER A 338 15.81 10.50 -2.95
N ARG A 339 15.87 11.83 -2.97
CA ARG A 339 14.70 12.72 -3.06
C ARG A 339 14.69 13.65 -4.27
N ARG A 340 15.71 13.59 -5.11
CA ARG A 340 15.85 14.47 -6.27
C ARG A 340 15.11 13.90 -7.48
N ILE A 341 14.41 14.77 -8.20
CA ILE A 341 13.75 14.48 -9.47
C ILE A 341 14.24 15.48 -10.52
N TYR A 342 14.32 15.03 -11.78
CA TYR A 342 14.75 15.84 -12.92
C TYR A 342 13.62 15.94 -13.96
N PRO A 343 13.61 16.97 -14.82
CA PRO A 343 12.68 17.06 -15.95
C PRO A 343 12.71 15.78 -16.82
N GLY A 344 11.54 15.30 -17.22
CA GLY A 344 11.38 14.05 -17.97
C GLY A 344 11.32 12.79 -17.12
N GLN A 345 11.59 12.87 -15.82
CA GLN A 345 11.55 11.71 -14.94
C GLN A 345 10.17 11.49 -14.30
N ILE A 346 9.96 10.24 -13.90
CA ILE A 346 8.84 9.81 -13.09
C ILE A 346 9.39 9.25 -11.79
N GLY A 347 8.86 9.71 -10.67
CA GLY A 347 9.22 9.26 -9.33
C GLY A 347 8.01 8.72 -8.59
N TYR A 348 8.23 7.73 -7.74
CA TYR A 348 7.21 7.16 -6.88
C TYR A 348 7.46 7.51 -5.42
N PHE A 349 6.63 8.38 -4.89
CA PHE A 349 6.81 9.00 -3.57
C PHE A 349 5.99 8.26 -2.51
N MET A 350 6.66 7.83 -1.44
CA MET A 350 6.08 7.09 -0.30
C MET A 350 5.30 5.82 -0.69
N SER A 351 5.57 5.25 -1.87
CA SER A 351 4.74 4.21 -2.48
C SER A 351 3.25 4.57 -2.63
N ARG A 352 2.93 5.87 -2.73
CA ARG A 352 1.56 6.42 -2.71
C ARG A 352 1.29 7.34 -3.89
N PHE A 353 2.24 8.20 -4.24
CA PHE A 353 2.04 9.21 -5.27
C PHE A 353 2.99 8.95 -6.44
N LEU A 354 2.42 8.87 -7.64
CA LEU A 354 3.18 8.91 -8.88
C LEU A 354 3.39 10.36 -9.27
N ILE A 355 4.64 10.80 -9.31
CA ILE A 355 5.04 12.15 -9.64
C ILE A 355 5.73 12.12 -10.99
N LYS A 356 5.24 12.91 -11.94
CA LYS A 356 5.87 13.07 -13.25
C LYS A 356 6.20 14.53 -13.45
N TRP A 357 7.46 14.80 -13.76
CA TRP A 357 7.90 16.12 -14.20
C TRP A 357 8.01 16.09 -15.72
N ASN A 358 7.06 16.73 -16.40
CA ASN A 358 7.12 16.85 -17.85
C ASN A 358 8.19 17.89 -18.23
N PRO A 359 9.01 17.62 -19.26
CA PRO A 359 9.87 18.66 -19.81
C PRO A 359 9.00 19.81 -20.32
N CYS A 360 9.50 21.03 -20.22
CA CYS A 360 8.76 22.21 -20.66
C CYS A 360 8.40 22.06 -22.14
N ARG A 361 7.10 22.03 -22.45
CA ARG A 361 6.63 22.12 -23.83
C ARG A 361 6.78 23.57 -24.29
N GLU A 362 7.15 23.76 -25.55
CA GLU A 362 7.12 25.07 -26.20
C GLU A 362 5.78 25.77 -25.94
N MET A 363 5.82 27.03 -25.51
CA MET A 363 4.61 27.85 -25.47
C MET A 363 4.25 28.23 -26.91
N PRO A 364 3.02 27.94 -27.39
CA PRO A 364 2.57 28.47 -28.67
C PRO A 364 2.29 29.97 -28.49
N TYR A 365 3.32 30.81 -28.59
CA TYR A 365 3.14 32.24 -28.80
C TYR A 365 2.71 32.47 -30.26
N LYS A 366 1.43 32.32 -30.54
CA LYS A 366 0.80 32.92 -31.71
C LYS A 366 -0.44 33.70 -31.26
N LEU A 367 -0.23 34.98 -30.95
CA LEU A 367 -1.15 36.05 -31.33
C LEU A 367 -0.37 37.37 -31.36
N PHE A 368 -0.44 38.04 -32.51
CA PHE A 368 0.08 39.37 -32.87
C PHE A 368 1.56 39.48 -33.27
N SER A 369 1.84 39.17 -34.54
CA SER A 369 2.33 40.18 -35.50
C SER A 369 2.14 39.64 -36.92
N SER A 370 1.44 40.43 -37.73
CA SER A 370 1.27 40.21 -39.16
C SER A 370 2.52 40.68 -39.92
N SER A 371 2.75 40.03 -41.07
CA SER A 371 3.70 40.30 -42.17
C SER A 371 5.07 39.59 -42.12
N GLU A 372 5.15 38.49 -42.91
CA GLU A 372 6.09 38.23 -44.04
C GLU A 372 7.57 38.67 -43.89
N THR A 373 8.64 37.93 -44.23
CA THR A 373 8.85 36.79 -45.15
C THR A 373 10.29 36.22 -45.00
N HIS A 374 10.49 35.01 -45.53
CA HIS A 374 11.72 34.38 -46.05
C HIS A 374 12.80 33.74 -45.13
N TYR A 375 12.75 32.40 -45.10
CA TYR A 375 13.82 31.43 -45.42
C TYR A 375 15.28 31.83 -45.12
N ASP A 376 15.80 31.41 -43.97
CA ASP A 376 17.02 30.59 -43.81
C ASP A 376 17.52 30.71 -42.36
N LYS A 377 17.29 29.67 -41.56
CA LYS A 377 18.08 29.26 -40.38
C LYS A 377 17.43 28.03 -39.71
N VAL A 378 17.47 26.91 -40.43
CA VAL A 378 17.01 25.58 -39.96
C VAL A 378 18.13 24.80 -39.25
N LEU A 379 19.23 25.46 -38.85
CA LEU A 379 20.37 24.80 -38.17
C LEU A 379 20.81 25.44 -36.84
N GLU A 380 20.00 26.32 -36.25
CA GLU A 380 20.24 26.88 -34.90
C GLU A 380 19.06 26.70 -33.92
N LEU A 381 18.05 25.87 -34.26
CA LEU A 381 16.81 25.71 -33.49
C LEU A 381 16.83 24.62 -32.39
N GLU A 382 18.00 24.11 -31.99
CA GLU A 382 18.15 23.21 -30.83
C GLU A 382 18.58 23.94 -29.54
N ARG A 383 18.46 25.27 -29.49
CA ARG A 383 18.54 26.02 -28.23
C ARG A 383 17.13 26.20 -27.66
N GLN A 384 16.79 25.29 -26.75
CA GLN A 384 15.74 25.37 -25.74
C GLN A 384 15.30 26.82 -25.46
N GLN A 385 14.13 27.24 -25.99
CA GLN A 385 13.51 28.50 -25.61
C GLN A 385 12.88 28.35 -24.22
N SER A 386 13.70 28.60 -23.20
CA SER A 386 13.37 28.60 -21.78
C SER A 386 12.80 29.95 -21.32
N CYS A 387 11.90 29.93 -20.34
CA CYS A 387 11.43 31.13 -19.66
C CYS A 387 12.58 31.85 -18.93
N SER A 388 12.92 33.07 -19.37
CA SER A 388 14.02 33.89 -18.85
C SER A 388 13.82 34.38 -17.41
N SER A 389 12.65 34.13 -16.82
CA SER A 389 12.27 34.50 -15.43
C SER A 389 12.02 33.28 -14.54
N CYS A 390 12.37 32.08 -14.99
CA CYS A 390 12.17 30.86 -14.22
C CYS A 390 13.31 30.67 -13.20
N LEU A 391 12.99 30.67 -11.90
CA LEU A 391 13.95 30.32 -10.82
C LEU A 391 14.54 28.91 -10.99
N VAL A 392 13.85 28.01 -11.71
CA VAL A 392 14.31 26.64 -12.03
C VAL A 392 15.39 26.63 -13.13
N HIS A 393 15.70 27.77 -13.75
CA HIS A 393 16.70 27.83 -14.83
C HIS A 393 18.12 27.54 -14.34
N HIS A 394 18.43 27.79 -13.06
CA HIS A 394 19.75 27.53 -12.49
C HIS A 394 19.88 26.14 -11.84
N GLU A 395 18.76 25.47 -11.54
CA GLU A 395 18.74 24.14 -10.95
C GLU A 395 17.83 23.20 -11.75
N HIS A 396 18.44 22.36 -12.58
CA HIS A 396 17.74 21.29 -13.33
C HIS A 396 17.23 20.14 -12.43
N VAL A 397 17.08 20.39 -11.13
CA VAL A 397 16.79 19.39 -10.12
C VAL A 397 15.85 19.99 -9.08
N ALA A 398 14.88 19.20 -8.62
CA ALA A 398 14.02 19.56 -7.50
C ALA A 398 14.09 18.45 -6.45
N GLU A 399 14.07 18.82 -5.18
CA GLU A 399 13.85 17.87 -4.09
C GLU A 399 12.36 17.68 -3.84
N ILE A 400 11.94 16.43 -3.65
CA ILE A 400 10.58 16.07 -3.26
C ILE A 400 10.54 15.77 -1.77
N ARG A 401 9.68 16.50 -1.06
CA ARG A 401 9.39 16.27 0.37
C ARG A 401 7.90 16.32 0.66
N CYS A 402 7.56 16.03 1.90
CA CYS A 402 6.21 16.26 2.43
C CYS A 402 5.97 17.76 2.63
N MET A 403 4.72 18.19 2.46
CA MET A 403 4.30 19.56 2.78
C MET A 403 4.49 19.86 4.26
N VAL A 404 5.01 21.05 4.57
CA VAL A 404 5.16 21.56 5.94
C VAL A 404 4.35 22.84 6.14
N ASP A 405 4.16 23.25 7.39
CA ASP A 405 3.32 24.41 7.72
C ASP A 405 3.89 25.73 7.15
N SER A 406 5.22 25.84 6.95
CA SER A 406 5.84 27.01 6.31
C SER A 406 5.46 27.15 4.82
N ASP A 407 5.18 26.05 4.11
CA ASP A 407 4.72 26.10 2.72
C ASP A 407 3.37 26.81 2.60
N TRP A 408 2.47 26.57 3.56
CA TRP A 408 1.18 27.24 3.62
C TRP A 408 1.33 28.75 3.84
N LEU A 409 2.20 29.14 4.79
CA LEU A 409 2.48 30.55 5.08
C LEU A 409 3.10 31.25 3.88
N TYR A 410 4.01 30.57 3.18
CA TYR A 410 4.61 31.06 1.95
C TYR A 410 3.56 31.34 0.87
N LEU A 411 2.64 30.39 0.59
CA LEU A 411 1.53 30.61 -0.33
C LEU A 411 0.62 31.77 0.11
N ALA A 412 0.34 31.88 1.42
CA ALA A 412 -0.47 32.98 1.95
C ALA A 412 0.19 34.33 1.71
N ASN A 413 1.51 34.43 1.84
CA ASN A 413 2.27 35.66 1.56
C ASN A 413 2.27 35.99 0.06
N LEU A 414 2.52 35.01 -0.81
CA LEU A 414 2.43 35.18 -2.28
C LEU A 414 1.04 35.61 -2.74
N SER A 415 -0.02 35.15 -2.06
CA SER A 415 -1.39 35.52 -2.42
C SER A 415 -1.72 36.99 -2.10
N LYS A 416 -1.01 37.57 -1.12
CA LYS A 416 -1.21 38.92 -0.58
C LYS A 416 -0.28 39.95 -1.20
N SER A 417 0.85 39.56 -1.78
CA SER A 417 1.85 40.49 -2.29
C SER A 417 1.23 41.45 -3.32
N GLN A 418 1.21 42.72 -2.96
CA GLN A 418 1.02 43.86 -3.87
C GLN A 418 2.29 44.70 -4.03
N ASN A 419 3.33 44.52 -3.21
CA ASN A 419 4.59 45.27 -3.31
C ASN A 419 5.77 44.41 -2.83
N MET A 420 6.58 43.90 -3.77
CA MET A 420 7.96 43.48 -3.53
C MET A 420 8.80 44.04 -4.69
N GLY A 421 8.85 45.36 -4.80
CA GLY A 421 9.74 46.06 -5.72
C GLY A 421 11.17 46.21 -5.19
N ASN A 422 11.41 46.05 -3.88
CA ASN A 422 12.60 46.68 -3.29
C ASN A 422 13.81 45.76 -3.08
N SER A 423 13.77 44.49 -3.49
CA SER A 423 14.93 43.58 -3.32
C SER A 423 15.52 43.00 -4.60
N LEU A 424 14.92 43.26 -5.77
CA LEU A 424 15.46 42.82 -7.08
C LEU A 424 15.94 43.99 -7.96
N GLU A 425 15.74 45.24 -7.54
CA GLU A 425 16.06 46.44 -8.33
C GLU A 425 17.54 46.87 -8.26
N GLN A 426 18.37 46.25 -7.41
CA GLN A 426 19.77 46.68 -7.24
C GLN A 426 20.78 46.05 -8.22
N VAL A 427 20.38 45.20 -9.17
CA VAL A 427 21.35 44.47 -10.03
C VAL A 427 21.20 44.71 -11.54
N LEU A 428 20.16 45.39 -12.05
CA LEU A 428 19.98 45.50 -13.51
C LEU A 428 20.00 46.97 -13.99
N SER A 429 21.00 47.26 -14.83
CA SER A 429 21.26 48.56 -15.46
C SER A 429 20.08 49.08 -16.29
N ALA A 430 19.90 50.40 -16.27
CA ALA A 430 18.68 51.15 -16.57
C ALA A 430 18.15 51.19 -18.03
N ALA A 431 18.52 50.26 -18.93
CA ALA A 431 18.12 50.34 -20.36
C ALA A 431 17.20 49.21 -20.86
N ALA A 432 17.05 48.08 -20.16
CA ALA A 432 16.22 46.93 -20.58
C ALA A 432 14.75 46.94 -20.06
N ILE A 433 14.39 47.98 -19.30
CA ILE A 433 13.31 47.94 -18.30
C ILE A 433 11.89 47.86 -18.89
N LYS A 434 11.61 48.30 -20.13
CA LYS A 434 10.20 48.37 -20.61
C LYS A 434 9.60 47.02 -21.05
N GLN A 435 10.38 46.15 -21.71
CA GLN A 435 9.90 44.81 -22.08
C GLN A 435 10.00 43.80 -20.93
N GLU A 436 11.01 43.93 -20.06
CA GLU A 436 11.17 43.07 -18.88
C GLU A 436 10.17 43.40 -17.76
N ALA A 437 9.84 44.67 -17.53
CA ALA A 437 8.82 45.03 -16.53
C ALA A 437 7.44 44.44 -16.84
N GLY A 438 7.06 44.37 -18.13
CA GLY A 438 5.82 43.71 -18.57
C GLY A 438 5.83 42.18 -18.34
N LYS A 439 6.97 41.52 -18.60
CA LYS A 439 7.17 40.08 -18.33
C LYS A 439 7.19 39.76 -16.84
N ILE A 440 7.84 40.61 -16.02
CA ILE A 440 7.92 40.46 -14.57
C ILE A 440 6.53 40.62 -13.94
N LYS A 441 5.74 41.59 -14.39
CA LYS A 441 4.35 41.79 -13.94
C LYS A 441 3.46 40.60 -14.28
N SER A 442 3.55 40.09 -15.51
CA SER A 442 2.82 38.89 -15.96
C SER A 442 3.19 37.64 -15.14
N TRP A 443 4.46 37.48 -14.79
CA TRP A 443 4.92 36.38 -13.94
C TRP A 443 4.48 36.51 -12.48
N SER A 444 4.61 37.70 -11.88
CA SER A 444 4.15 37.93 -10.50
C SER A 444 2.64 37.73 -10.36
N ASP A 445 1.88 38.15 -11.37
CA ASP A 445 0.42 37.95 -11.42
C ASP A 445 0.08 36.46 -11.54
N PHE A 446 0.81 35.70 -12.35
CA PHE A 446 0.63 34.25 -12.47
C PHE A 446 0.89 33.53 -11.14
N VAL A 447 2.03 33.80 -10.49
CA VAL A 447 2.39 33.14 -9.22
C VAL A 447 1.35 33.46 -8.14
N LYS A 448 0.88 34.71 -8.08
CA LYS A 448 -0.18 35.13 -7.17
C LYS A 448 -1.49 34.38 -7.42
N LEU A 449 -1.94 34.30 -8.67
CA LEU A 449 -3.16 33.56 -9.04
C LEU A 449 -3.02 32.05 -8.76
N SER A 450 -1.84 31.48 -9.04
CA SER A 450 -1.55 30.07 -8.72
C SER A 450 -1.60 29.82 -7.22
N ALA A 451 -1.00 30.68 -6.40
CA ALA A 451 -1.04 30.61 -4.95
C ALA A 451 -2.48 30.75 -4.40
N GLN A 452 -3.27 31.69 -4.92
CA GLN A 452 -4.67 31.88 -4.53
C GLN A 452 -5.51 30.63 -4.80
N ARG A 453 -5.39 30.04 -6.00
CA ARG A 453 -6.09 28.79 -6.36
C ARG A 453 -5.65 27.62 -5.47
N ALA A 454 -4.35 27.46 -5.27
CA ALA A 454 -3.81 26.42 -4.41
C ALA A 454 -4.29 26.54 -2.96
N LEU A 455 -4.36 27.76 -2.40
CA LEU A 455 -4.90 27.99 -1.06
C LEU A 455 -6.39 27.62 -0.95
N MET A 456 -7.20 27.91 -1.97
CA MET A 456 -8.60 27.50 -2.00
C MET A 456 -8.73 25.98 -1.95
N SER A 457 -7.95 25.25 -2.76
CA SER A 457 -7.92 23.78 -2.75
C SER A 457 -7.36 23.21 -1.44
N LEU A 458 -6.32 23.81 -0.87
CA LEU A 458 -5.76 23.32 0.39
C LEU A 458 -6.75 23.51 1.55
N LYS A 459 -7.56 24.57 1.57
CA LYS A 459 -8.58 24.79 2.61
C LYS A 459 -9.58 23.63 2.74
N SER A 460 -9.95 22.96 1.64
CA SER A 460 -10.86 21.82 1.68
C SER A 460 -10.20 20.51 2.15
N ILE A 461 -8.86 20.45 2.19
CA ILE A 461 -8.11 19.27 2.61
C ILE A 461 -7.86 19.36 4.13
N PRO A 462 -8.08 18.30 4.92
CA PRO A 462 -7.75 18.31 6.35
C PRO A 462 -6.25 18.53 6.61
N VAL A 463 -5.91 19.28 7.66
CA VAL A 463 -4.51 19.67 7.97
C VAL A 463 -3.55 18.48 7.98
N ASN A 464 -3.92 17.38 8.65
CA ASN A 464 -3.05 16.20 8.73
C ASN A 464 -2.88 15.47 7.40
N ALA A 465 -3.86 15.56 6.49
CA ALA A 465 -3.75 14.99 5.16
C ALA A 465 -2.83 15.84 4.27
N ARG A 466 -2.90 17.19 4.38
CA ARG A 466 -2.02 18.13 3.65
C ARG A 466 -0.55 17.81 3.86
N ARG A 467 -0.17 17.52 5.11
CA ARG A 467 1.22 17.20 5.47
C ARG A 467 1.77 16.02 4.65
N SER A 468 0.91 15.08 4.25
CA SER A 468 1.32 13.92 3.46
C SER A 468 1.39 14.16 1.94
N LEU A 469 1.08 15.38 1.47
CA LEU A 469 1.16 15.74 0.06
C LEU A 469 2.62 15.93 -0.38
N PRO A 470 2.97 15.50 -1.60
CA PRO A 470 4.27 15.79 -2.18
C PRO A 470 4.36 17.27 -2.57
N VAL A 471 5.49 17.88 -2.24
CA VAL A 471 5.87 19.22 -2.69
C VAL A 471 7.25 19.17 -3.32
N LEU A 472 7.46 19.99 -4.34
CA LEU A 472 8.75 20.17 -4.98
C LEU A 472 9.38 21.44 -4.44
N VAL A 473 10.65 21.34 -4.06
CA VAL A 473 11.46 22.45 -3.60
C VAL A 473 12.79 22.53 -4.34
N ASP A 474 13.39 23.72 -4.37
CA ASP A 474 14.78 23.89 -4.84
C ASP A 474 15.79 23.44 -3.79
N SER A 475 17.09 23.56 -4.09
CA SER A 475 18.15 23.15 -3.16
C SER A 475 18.20 23.98 -1.87
N GLN A 476 17.63 25.19 -1.87
CA GLN A 476 17.51 26.07 -0.71
C GLN A 476 16.22 25.82 0.09
N GLY A 477 15.32 24.96 -0.41
CA GLY A 477 14.07 24.58 0.24
C GLY A 477 12.87 25.47 -0.09
N LEU A 478 12.99 26.39 -1.05
CA LEU A 478 11.89 27.24 -1.54
C LEU A 478 10.87 26.39 -2.28
N LEU A 479 9.58 26.69 -2.09
CA LEU A 479 8.48 25.95 -2.69
C LEU A 479 8.34 26.24 -4.20
N LEU A 480 8.60 25.24 -5.04
CA LEU A 480 8.45 25.31 -6.50
C LEU A 480 7.05 24.88 -6.97
N SER A 481 6.52 23.79 -6.41
CA SER A 481 5.20 23.27 -6.79
C SER A 481 4.55 22.44 -5.69
N ILE A 482 3.22 22.49 -5.65
CA ILE A 482 2.37 21.49 -4.98
C ILE A 482 1.47 20.89 -6.06
N PRO A 483 1.89 19.79 -6.73
CA PRO A 483 1.21 19.30 -7.91
C PRO A 483 -0.27 18.92 -7.67
N ASN A 484 -0.58 18.34 -6.50
CA ASN A 484 -1.95 17.89 -6.16
C ASN A 484 -2.97 19.03 -6.07
N VAL A 485 -2.53 20.27 -5.81
CA VAL A 485 -3.41 21.45 -5.69
C VAL A 485 -3.12 22.49 -6.77
N GLY A 486 -2.32 22.14 -7.78
CA GLY A 486 -2.03 22.98 -8.94
C GLY A 486 -1.17 24.21 -8.66
N PHE A 487 -0.46 24.26 -7.52
CA PHE A 487 0.50 25.35 -7.29
C PHE A 487 1.71 25.18 -8.20
N ARG A 488 2.06 26.24 -8.91
CA ARG A 488 3.24 26.32 -9.78
C ARG A 488 3.89 27.68 -9.60
N HIS A 489 5.16 27.69 -9.22
CA HIS A 489 5.95 28.91 -9.13
C HIS A 489 6.35 29.46 -10.51
N CYS A 490 6.24 28.66 -11.58
CA CYS A 490 6.49 29.09 -12.95
C CYS A 490 5.47 28.44 -13.90
N PRO A 491 4.96 29.16 -14.93
CA PRO A 491 4.11 28.56 -15.95
C PRO A 491 4.73 27.35 -16.66
N CYS A 492 6.06 27.34 -16.78
CA CYS A 492 6.84 26.27 -17.42
C CYS A 492 7.04 25.03 -16.55
N LEU A 493 6.74 25.12 -15.25
CA LEU A 493 6.89 24.00 -14.33
C LEU A 493 5.66 23.08 -14.45
N ASP A 494 5.74 22.10 -15.34
CA ASP A 494 4.69 21.10 -15.54
C ASP A 494 5.00 19.82 -14.76
N VAL A 495 4.41 19.73 -13.57
CA VAL A 495 4.56 18.58 -12.66
C VAL A 495 3.18 18.12 -12.24
N CYS A 496 2.92 16.82 -12.39
CA CYS A 496 1.69 16.21 -11.91
C CYS A 496 2.00 15.17 -10.83
N ALA A 497 1.15 15.09 -9.81
CA ALA A 497 1.17 14.03 -8.81
C ALA A 497 -0.20 13.36 -8.74
N ILE A 498 -0.22 12.05 -8.92
CA ILE A 498 -1.44 11.24 -8.91
C ILE A 498 -1.36 10.27 -7.74
N PHE A 499 -2.39 10.25 -6.89
CA PHE A 499 -2.48 9.24 -5.85
C PHE A 499 -2.74 7.87 -6.47
N LYS A 500 -1.70 7.03 -6.44
CA LYS A 500 -1.67 5.71 -7.03
C LYS A 500 -0.95 4.74 -6.09
N PRO A 501 -1.60 4.33 -5.00
CA PRO A 501 -1.03 3.43 -4.00
C PRO A 501 -0.71 2.06 -4.60
N ARG A 502 0.42 1.49 -4.17
CA ARG A 502 0.92 0.21 -4.70
C ARG A 502 0.02 -0.96 -4.33
N VAL A 503 -0.34 -1.04 -3.05
CA VAL A 503 -1.31 -2.01 -2.53
C VAL A 503 -2.70 -1.38 -2.68
N PRO A 504 -3.63 -2.00 -3.42
CA PRO A 504 -4.97 -1.48 -3.63
C PRO A 504 -5.82 -1.62 -2.37
N VAL A 505 -6.93 -0.88 -2.33
CA VAL A 505 -7.93 -1.01 -1.27
C VAL A 505 -8.45 -2.46 -1.29
N GLY A 506 -8.47 -3.12 -0.14
CA GLY A 506 -8.87 -4.54 -0.04
C GLY A 506 -7.71 -5.54 -0.17
N GLY A 507 -6.47 -5.10 -0.42
CA GLY A 507 -5.27 -5.94 -0.29
C GLY A 507 -4.94 -6.84 -1.49
N GLY A 508 -5.67 -6.73 -2.59
CA GLY A 508 -5.46 -7.50 -3.82
C GLY A 508 -6.28 -8.78 -3.92
N HIS A 509 -6.07 -9.55 -4.99
CA HIS A 509 -6.76 -10.83 -5.19
C HIS A 509 -6.05 -12.00 -4.46
N THR A 510 -6.82 -12.84 -3.80
CA THR A 510 -6.38 -14.14 -3.27
C THR A 510 -7.45 -15.19 -3.52
N SER A 511 -7.04 -16.34 -4.07
CA SER A 511 -7.91 -17.51 -4.27
C SER A 511 -7.45 -18.66 -3.38
N PHE A 512 -8.38 -19.22 -2.61
CA PHE A 512 -8.21 -20.46 -1.84
C PHE A 512 -8.95 -21.65 -2.47
N LEU A 513 -9.56 -21.41 -3.65
CA LEU A 513 -10.12 -22.45 -4.51
C LEU A 513 -9.01 -23.40 -4.99
#